data_AF-A0A6C8GLD1-F1
#
_entry.id   AF-A0A6C8GLD1-F1
#
_cell.length_a   1.000
_cell.length_b   1.000
_cell.length_c   1.000
_cell.angle_alpha   90.00
_cell.angle_beta   90.00
_cell.angle_gamma   90.00
#
_symmetry.space_group_name_H-M   'P 1'
#
loop_
_entity.id
_entity.type
_entity.pdbx_description
1 polymer ?
#
loop_
_entity_poly.entity_id
_entity_poly.type
_entity_poly.pdbx_seq_one_letter_code
_entity_poly.pdbx_strand_id
1 'polypeptide(L)'
;MSFNTLIDWNSCSPEQQRALRALLTRPAKQRALLTRPAISASDSITRTVSDILDNVKTRGDDALREYSAKFDKTEVTALRVTPEEIAAAGRA
;
A
#
# COMPACT_ATOMS: atom_id res chain seq x y z
N MET A 1 -15.11 -6.25 -6.27
CA MET A 1 -14.95 -6.68 -4.86
C MET A 1 -16.34 -7.00 -4.34
N SER A 2 -16.64 -8.28 -4.08
CA SER A 2 -17.95 -8.70 -3.60
C SER A 2 -17.89 -8.85 -2.08
N PHE A 3 -18.79 -8.19 -1.35
CA PHE A 3 -18.96 -8.47 0.07
C PHE A 3 -19.55 -9.88 0.19
N ASN A 4 -18.84 -10.74 0.92
CA ASN A 4 -19.12 -12.17 1.01
C ASN A 4 -20.39 -12.39 1.88
N THR A 5 -21.55 -12.16 1.28
CA THR A 5 -22.91 -12.46 1.78
C THR A 5 -23.36 -11.60 2.96
N LEU A 6 -24.39 -10.75 2.74
CA LEU A 6 -25.14 -10.10 3.81
C LEU A 6 -25.92 -11.16 4.60
N ILE A 7 -25.73 -11.22 5.91
CA ILE A 7 -26.45 -12.13 6.81
C ILE A 7 -27.41 -11.30 7.66
N ASP A 8 -28.71 -11.54 7.54
CA ASP A 8 -29.70 -11.01 8.47
C ASP A 8 -29.73 -11.87 9.74
N TRP A 9 -29.10 -11.37 10.79
CA TRP A 9 -28.96 -12.04 12.08
C TRP A 9 -30.31 -12.35 12.75
N ASN A 10 -31.31 -11.50 12.55
CA ASN A 10 -32.61 -11.62 13.21
C ASN A 10 -33.49 -12.70 12.57
N SER A 11 -33.23 -13.04 11.31
CA SER A 11 -33.87 -14.15 10.60
C SER A 11 -33.24 -15.52 10.86
N CYS A 12 -32.10 -15.57 11.56
CA CYS A 12 -31.39 -16.84 11.83
C CYS A 12 -32.00 -17.58 13.03
N SER A 13 -32.20 -18.90 12.87
CA SER A 13 -32.54 -19.78 13.98
C SER A 13 -31.42 -19.83 15.05
N PRO A 14 -31.72 -20.24 16.28
CA PRO A 14 -30.71 -20.36 17.34
C PRO A 14 -29.54 -21.29 16.97
N GLU A 15 -29.78 -22.33 16.19
CA GLU A 15 -28.74 -23.24 15.69
C GLU A 15 -27.82 -22.56 14.67
N GLN A 16 -28.41 -21.80 13.73
CA GLN A 16 -27.67 -21.03 12.74
C GLN A 16 -26.82 -19.93 13.41
N GLN A 17 -27.36 -19.24 14.42
CA GLN A 17 -26.60 -18.24 15.19
C GLN A 17 -25.41 -18.85 15.92
N ARG A 18 -25.57 -20.05 16.52
CA ARG A 18 -24.46 -20.77 17.17
C ARG A 18 -23.39 -21.20 16.15
N ALA A 19 -23.79 -21.70 14.99
CA ALA A 19 -22.86 -22.10 13.94
C ALA A 19 -22.08 -20.90 13.37
N LEU A 20 -22.76 -19.77 13.13
CA LEU A 20 -22.13 -18.52 12.68
C LEU A 20 -21.15 -17.98 13.72
N ARG A 21 -21.54 -17.97 15.01
CA ARG A 21 -20.67 -17.54 16.11
C ARG A 21 -19.42 -18.42 16.19
N ALA A 22 -19.58 -19.75 16.12
CA ALA A 22 -18.46 -20.69 16.12
C ALA A 22 -17.55 -20.53 14.90
N LEU A 23 -18.08 -20.15 13.74
CA LEU A 23 -17.31 -19.87 12.53
C LEU A 23 -16.48 -18.58 12.67
N LEU A 24 -17.04 -17.54 13.30
CA LEU A 24 -16.38 -16.25 13.51
C LEU A 24 -15.30 -16.30 14.60
N THR A 25 -15.43 -17.17 15.60
CA THR A 25 -14.41 -17.38 16.65
C THR A 25 -13.31 -18.38 16.26
N ARG A 26 -13.34 -18.96 15.05
CA ARG A 26 -12.24 -19.83 14.60
C ARG A 26 -10.94 -19.03 14.52
N PRO A 27 -9.81 -19.57 15.04
CA PRO A 27 -8.53 -18.86 15.02
C PRO A 27 -8.09 -18.38 13.63
N ALA A 28 -8.38 -19.14 12.58
CA ALA A 28 -8.08 -18.74 11.20
C ALA A 28 -8.92 -17.56 10.71
N LYS A 29 -10.22 -17.52 11.04
CA LYS A 29 -11.12 -16.43 10.66
C LYS A 29 -10.86 -15.17 11.49
N GLN A 30 -10.57 -15.34 12.78
CA GLN A 30 -10.12 -14.25 13.63
C GLN A 30 -8.78 -13.67 13.15
N ARG A 31 -7.80 -14.51 12.78
CA ARG A 31 -6.54 -14.04 12.18
C ARG A 31 -6.78 -13.25 10.89
N ALA A 32 -7.61 -13.74 9.97
CA ALA A 32 -7.93 -13.04 8.73
C ALA A 32 -8.69 -11.72 8.93
N LEU A 33 -9.47 -11.58 10.01
CA LEU A 33 -10.13 -10.31 10.39
C LEU A 33 -9.18 -9.35 11.10
N LEU A 34 -8.19 -9.87 11.83
CA LEU A 34 -7.17 -9.09 12.53
C LEU A 34 -5.97 -8.74 11.64
N THR A 35 -5.82 -9.38 10.48
CA THR A 35 -4.82 -9.00 9.49
C THR A 35 -5.17 -7.63 8.92
N ARG A 36 -4.30 -6.65 9.15
CA ARG A 36 -4.32 -5.38 8.42
C ARG A 36 -3.75 -5.65 7.02
N PRO A 37 -4.49 -5.36 5.92
CA PRO A 37 -4.07 -5.70 4.55
C PRO A 37 -2.65 -5.22 4.19
N ALA A 38 -2.21 -4.10 4.77
CA ALA A 38 -0.88 -3.54 4.54
C ALA A 38 0.30 -4.39 5.08
N ILE A 39 0.07 -5.30 6.04
CA ILE A 39 1.15 -6.09 6.67
C ILE A 39 1.54 -7.31 5.84
N SER A 40 0.66 -7.80 4.96
CA SER A 40 0.94 -8.99 4.15
C SER A 40 1.96 -8.74 3.02
N ALA A 41 2.19 -7.48 2.64
CA ALA A 41 3.16 -7.11 1.61
C ALA A 41 4.54 -6.71 2.17
N SER A 42 4.71 -6.68 3.50
CA SER A 42 5.87 -6.05 4.14
C SER A 42 7.22 -6.59 3.66
N ASP A 43 7.38 -7.90 3.44
CA ASP A 43 8.67 -8.44 2.98
C ASP A 43 9.00 -8.05 1.53
N SER A 44 7.98 -7.97 0.67
CA SER A 44 8.17 -7.53 -0.72
C SER A 44 8.53 -6.05 -0.78
N ILE A 45 7.88 -5.22 0.05
CA ILE A 45 8.17 -3.79 0.17
C ILE A 45 9.58 -3.58 0.70
N THR A 46 9.97 -4.30 1.76
CA THR A 46 11.32 -4.20 2.34
C THR A 46 12.38 -4.49 1.29
N ARG A 47 12.25 -5.59 0.52
CA ARG A 47 13.20 -5.90 -0.56
C ARG A 47 13.26 -4.80 -1.62
N THR A 48 12.11 -4.36 -2.13
CA THR A 48 12.07 -3.31 -3.16
C THR A 48 12.72 -2.02 -2.68
N VAL A 49 12.46 -1.60 -1.43
CA VAL A 49 13.06 -0.38 -0.88
C VAL A 49 14.57 -0.53 -0.67
N SER A 50 15.03 -1.69 -0.19
CA SER A 50 16.47 -1.99 -0.07
C SER A 50 17.17 -1.89 -1.42
N ASP A 51 16.61 -2.49 -2.47
CA ASP A 51 17.19 -2.44 -3.82
C ASP A 51 17.26 -1.00 -4.35
N ILE A 52 16.21 -0.18 -4.10
CA ILE A 52 16.21 1.25 -4.46
C ILE A 52 17.34 2.00 -3.72
N LEU A 53 17.48 1.77 -2.42
CA LEU A 53 18.51 2.43 -1.61
C LEU A 53 19.92 2.08 -2.11
N ASP A 54 20.18 0.80 -2.41
CA ASP A 54 21.48 0.36 -2.90
C ASP A 54 21.76 0.91 -4.30
N ASN A 55 20.77 0.89 -5.19
CA ASN A 55 20.90 1.45 -6.55
C ASN A 55 21.20 2.96 -6.52
N VAL A 56 20.53 3.72 -5.66
CA VAL A 56 20.79 5.16 -5.49
C VAL A 56 22.15 5.42 -4.86
N LYS A 57 22.60 4.60 -3.89
CA LYS A 57 23.96 4.73 -3.33
C LYS A 57 25.04 4.46 -4.37
N THR A 58 24.84 3.49 -5.26
CA THR A 58 25.83 3.10 -6.27
C THR A 58 25.85 4.03 -7.47
N ARG A 59 24.69 4.50 -7.95
CA ARG A 59 24.56 5.27 -9.21
C ARG A 59 24.15 6.72 -9.02
N GLY A 60 23.83 7.16 -7.80
CA GLY A 60 23.48 8.54 -7.49
C GLY A 60 22.29 9.06 -8.30
N ASP A 61 22.44 10.25 -8.85
CA ASP A 61 21.40 10.98 -9.58
C ASP A 61 20.88 10.24 -10.82
N ASP A 62 21.69 9.38 -11.44
CA ASP A 62 21.26 8.61 -12.61
C ASP A 62 20.15 7.62 -12.25
N ALA A 63 20.24 6.99 -11.07
CA ALA A 63 19.16 6.14 -10.57
C ALA A 63 17.91 6.95 -10.23
N LEU A 64 18.08 8.17 -9.68
CA LEU A 64 16.95 9.06 -9.39
C LEU A 64 16.19 9.46 -10.65
N ARG A 65 16.91 9.81 -11.73
CA ARG A 65 16.31 10.13 -13.03
C ARG A 65 15.56 8.94 -13.63
N GLU A 66 16.16 7.76 -13.60
CA GLU A 66 15.52 6.52 -14.08
C GLU A 66 14.21 6.23 -13.33
N TYR A 67 14.21 6.38 -12.01
CA TYR A 67 13.00 6.17 -11.21
C TYR A 67 11.93 7.22 -11.48
N SER A 68 12.29 8.49 -11.66
CA SER A 68 11.31 9.54 -11.99
C SER A 68 10.68 9.31 -13.37
N ALA A 69 11.48 8.95 -14.37
CA ALA A 69 10.96 8.56 -15.68
C ALA A 69 10.01 7.36 -15.59
N LYS A 70 10.32 6.37 -14.74
CA LYS A 70 9.50 5.17 -14.57
C LYS A 70 8.17 5.42 -13.83
N PHE A 71 8.20 6.19 -12.74
CA PHE A 71 7.07 6.34 -11.84
C PHE A 71 6.26 7.61 -12.10
N ASP A 72 6.94 8.74 -12.30
CA ASP A 72 6.32 10.05 -12.54
C ASP A 72 6.10 10.31 -14.04
N LYS A 73 6.58 9.40 -14.90
CA LYS A 73 6.47 9.46 -16.37
C LYS A 73 7.02 10.76 -16.95
N THR A 74 7.99 11.36 -16.25
CA THR A 74 8.57 12.66 -16.60
C THR A 74 10.08 12.55 -16.54
N GLU A 75 10.75 13.10 -17.54
CA GLU A 75 12.21 13.21 -17.56
C GLU A 75 12.65 14.39 -16.69
N VAL A 76 13.32 14.11 -15.58
CA VAL A 76 13.82 15.15 -14.66
C VAL A 76 15.24 15.55 -15.04
N THR A 77 15.37 16.76 -15.59
CA THR A 77 16.66 17.33 -15.99
C THR A 77 17.40 17.94 -14.78
N ALA A 78 16.70 18.79 -14.02
CA ALA A 78 17.19 19.39 -12.79
C ALA A 78 16.50 18.76 -11.57
N LEU A 79 17.27 18.07 -10.72
CA LEU A 79 16.75 17.50 -9.46
C LEU A 79 16.49 18.59 -8.41
N ARG A 80 17.25 19.69 -8.47
CA ARG A 80 17.08 20.84 -7.58
C ARG A 80 16.24 21.89 -8.29
N VAL A 81 15.12 22.25 -7.67
CA VAL A 81 14.28 23.38 -8.11
C VAL A 81 15.06 24.69 -7.97
N THR A 82 14.98 25.51 -9.00
CA THR A 82 15.66 26.81 -9.07
C THR A 82 14.93 27.87 -8.23
N PRO A 83 15.64 28.89 -7.72
CA PRO A 83 15.00 30.03 -7.05
C PRO A 83 13.95 30.73 -7.92
N GLU A 84 14.15 30.78 -9.23
CA GLU A 84 13.25 31.39 -10.20
C GLU A 84 11.92 30.65 -10.29
N GLU A 85 11.96 29.30 -10.35
CA GLU A 85 10.77 28.45 -10.35
C GLU A 85 9.99 28.59 -9.03
N ILE A 86 10.69 28.66 -7.89
CA ILE A 86 10.07 28.89 -6.58
C ILE A 86 9.37 30.25 -6.56
N ALA A 87 10.04 31.30 -7.03
CA ALA A 87 9.47 32.64 -7.08
C ALA A 87 8.27 32.73 -8.04
N ALA A 88 8.27 31.95 -9.13
CA ALA A 88 7.15 31.89 -10.06
C ALA A 88 5.93 31.19 -9.46
N ALA A 89 6.11 30.08 -8.75
CA ALA A 89 5.02 29.36 -8.09
C ALA A 89 4.33 30.20 -7.00
N GLY A 90 5.07 31.04 -6.27
CA GLY A 90 4.52 31.94 -5.25
C GLY A 90 3.77 33.17 -5.78
N ARG A 91 3.77 33.41 -7.10
CA ARG A 91 3.03 34.50 -7.75
C ARG A 91 1.67 34.07 -8.33
N ALA A 92 1.35 32.77 -8.27
CA ALA A 92 0.06 32.20 -8.68
C ALA A 92 -0.98 32.31 -7.55
#